data_AF-A0A6L3EKQ3-F1
#
_entry.id   AF-A0A6L3EKQ3-F1
#
_cell.length_a   1.000
_cell.length_b   1.000
_cell.length_c   1.000
_cell.angle_alpha   90.00
_cell.angle_beta   90.00
_cell.angle_gamma   90.00
#
_symmetry.space_group_name_H-M   'P 1'
#
loop_
_entity.id
_entity.type
_entity.pdbx_description
1 polymer ?
#
loop_
_entity_poly.entity_id
_entity_poly.type
_entity_poly.pdbx_seq_one_letter_code
_entity_poly.pdbx_strand_id
1 'polypeptide(L)'
;YFGNAIMVGEQRDTVGALAESMHGHAGAWAMISHAPFSLPFWLALGGILLAWLFYIAAPSLPGKFASVLALLHTVLIKKYGIDELYQAVFAGGGRALGRLLWRVGDVAIIDGFFVNGSARVVGWCATLARNLQTGFIYHYAFAMILGLLVLMSWFVWF
;
A
#
# COMPACT_ATOMS: atom_id res chain seq x y z
N TYR A 1 -37.59 -13.54 -0.90
CA TYR A 1 -36.34 -13.74 -1.66
C TYR A 1 -35.68 -15.11 -1.38
N PHE A 2 -35.98 -15.83 -0.28
CA PHE A 2 -35.42 -17.18 -0.05
C PHE A 2 -36.43 -18.21 0.51
N GLY A 3 -37.58 -18.42 -0.15
CA GLY A 3 -38.71 -19.26 0.33
C GLY A 3 -38.36 -20.55 1.10
N ASN A 4 -38.35 -21.71 0.45
CA ASN A 4 -37.94 -22.99 1.06
C ASN A 4 -36.47 -23.33 0.78
N ALA A 5 -35.69 -22.39 0.25
CA ALA A 5 -34.32 -22.62 -0.19
C ALA A 5 -33.33 -22.83 0.98
N ILE A 6 -33.73 -22.49 2.21
CA ILE A 6 -32.92 -22.58 3.44
C ILE A 6 -33.46 -23.64 4.42
N MET A 7 -34.31 -24.55 3.96
CA MET A 7 -34.85 -25.61 4.82
C MET A 7 -33.83 -26.74 4.95
N VAL A 8 -33.47 -27.08 6.18
CA VAL A 8 -32.62 -28.23 6.47
C VAL A 8 -33.47 -29.50 6.35
N GLY A 9 -33.10 -30.40 5.44
CA GLY A 9 -33.78 -31.69 5.31
C GLY A 9 -33.46 -32.58 6.52
N GLU A 10 -34.44 -33.35 6.99
CA GLU A 10 -34.38 -34.18 8.20
C GLU A 10 -33.15 -35.10 8.26
N GLN A 11 -32.70 -35.62 7.11
CA GLN A 11 -31.51 -36.48 6.98
C GLN A 11 -30.18 -35.73 7.12
N ARG A 12 -30.19 -34.39 7.10
CA ARG A 12 -29.02 -33.50 7.15
C ARG A 12 -29.08 -32.52 8.32
N ASP A 13 -30.05 -32.69 9.23
CA ASP A 13 -30.21 -31.83 10.39
C ASP A 13 -29.23 -32.18 11.51
N THR A 14 -27.95 -31.93 11.22
CA THR A 14 -26.84 -32.12 12.16
C THR A 14 -26.92 -31.15 13.34
N VAL A 15 -27.52 -29.97 13.15
CA VAL A 15 -27.67 -28.97 14.21
C VAL A 15 -28.84 -29.33 15.14
N GLY A 16 -29.97 -29.80 14.60
CA GLY A 16 -31.09 -30.33 15.38
C GLY A 16 -30.70 -31.60 16.15
N ALA A 17 -30.03 -32.55 15.51
CA ALA A 17 -29.51 -33.74 16.19
C ALA A 17 -28.50 -33.40 17.29
N LEU A 18 -27.64 -32.39 17.08
CA LEU A 18 -26.74 -31.87 18.11
C LEU A 18 -27.54 -31.25 19.26
N ALA A 19 -28.55 -30.43 18.97
CA ALA A 19 -29.40 -29.80 19.99
C ALA A 19 -30.14 -30.84 20.85
N GLU A 20 -30.61 -31.94 20.26
CA GLU A 20 -31.18 -33.07 21.00
C GLU A 20 -30.11 -33.74 21.88
N SER A 21 -28.92 -34.01 21.37
CA SER A 21 -27.84 -34.61 22.17
C SER A 21 -27.32 -33.71 23.31
N MET A 22 -27.59 -32.41 23.29
CA MET A 22 -27.19 -31.43 24.31
C MET A 22 -28.19 -31.32 25.47
N HIS A 23 -28.81 -32.44 25.88
CA HIS A 23 -29.66 -32.52 27.06
C HIS A 23 -28.94 -31.98 28.30
N GLY A 24 -29.38 -30.81 28.78
CA GLY A 24 -28.86 -30.13 29.98
C GLY A 24 -27.99 -28.89 29.74
N HIS A 25 -27.54 -28.62 28.50
CA HIS A 25 -26.69 -27.46 28.19
C HIS A 25 -27.33 -26.46 27.20
N ALA A 26 -28.53 -26.76 26.69
CA ALA A 26 -29.20 -25.99 25.65
C ALA A 26 -29.89 -24.68 26.13
N GLY A 27 -30.02 -24.46 27.44
CA GLY A 27 -30.62 -23.25 28.00
C GLY A 27 -29.57 -22.27 28.53
N ALA A 28 -29.73 -20.97 28.26
CA ALA A 28 -28.84 -19.93 28.80
C ALA A 28 -28.67 -20.03 30.32
N TRP A 29 -29.75 -20.32 31.05
CA TRP A 29 -29.73 -20.54 32.50
C TRP A 29 -28.94 -21.77 32.94
N ALA A 30 -28.98 -22.84 32.15
CA ALA A 30 -28.21 -24.06 32.43
C ALA A 30 -26.71 -23.85 32.15
N MET A 31 -26.36 -23.05 31.13
CA MET A 31 -24.98 -22.60 30.92
C MET A 31 -24.47 -21.73 32.07
N ILE A 32 -25.28 -20.77 32.54
CA ILE A 32 -24.90 -19.88 33.65
C ILE A 32 -24.71 -20.68 34.93
N SER A 33 -25.59 -21.64 35.23
CA SER A 33 -25.45 -22.47 36.43
C SER A 33 -24.26 -23.42 36.36
N HIS A 34 -23.80 -23.79 35.16
CA HIS A 34 -22.59 -24.58 34.97
C HIS A 34 -21.29 -23.77 35.06
N ALA A 35 -21.35 -22.45 34.86
CA ALA A 35 -20.18 -21.58 34.85
C ALA A 35 -19.28 -21.72 36.11
N PRO A 36 -19.80 -21.76 37.37
CA PRO A 36 -18.98 -21.90 38.57
C PRO A 36 -18.20 -23.21 38.66
N PHE A 37 -18.62 -24.25 37.93
CA PHE A 37 -17.93 -25.55 37.89
C PHE A 37 -16.88 -25.62 36.78
N SER A 38 -16.80 -24.59 35.94
CA SER A 38 -15.86 -24.53 34.82
C SER A 38 -14.55 -23.81 35.20
N LEU A 39 -13.42 -24.33 34.71
CA LEU A 39 -12.10 -23.70 34.87
C LEU A 39 -12.02 -22.28 34.26
N PRO A 40 -12.58 -22.01 33.06
CA PRO A 40 -12.54 -20.67 32.47
C PRO A 40 -13.20 -19.60 33.33
N PHE A 41 -14.27 -19.93 34.07
CA PHE A 41 -14.95 -18.99 34.96
C PHE A 41 -14.01 -18.47 36.06
N TRP A 42 -13.29 -19.38 36.72
CA TRP A 42 -12.35 -19.00 37.78
C TRP A 42 -11.13 -18.27 37.25
N LEU A 43 -10.64 -18.61 36.05
CA LEU A 43 -9.58 -17.85 35.38
C LEU A 43 -10.02 -16.41 35.06
N ALA A 44 -11.23 -16.24 34.52
CA ALA A 44 -11.79 -14.92 34.22
C ALA A 44 -12.00 -14.10 35.50
N LEU A 45 -12.58 -14.71 36.55
CA LEU A 45 -12.76 -14.06 37.84
C LEU A 45 -11.43 -13.66 38.47
N GLY A 46 -10.42 -14.52 38.41
CA GLY A 46 -9.06 -14.22 38.84
C GLY A 46 -8.46 -13.04 38.08
N GLY A 47 -8.67 -12.96 36.76
CA GLY A 47 -8.25 -11.81 35.95
C GLY A 47 -8.91 -10.50 36.39
N ILE A 48 -10.21 -10.51 36.67
CA ILE A 48 -10.95 -9.33 37.17
C ILE A 48 -10.42 -8.89 38.53
N LEU A 49 -10.24 -9.84 39.47
CA LEU A 49 -9.73 -9.54 40.80
C LEU A 49 -8.29 -9.01 40.75
N LEU A 50 -7.45 -9.56 39.86
CA LEU A 50 -6.09 -9.10 39.66
C LEU A 50 -6.05 -7.70 39.05
N ALA A 51 -6.93 -7.39 38.10
CA ALA A 51 -7.09 -6.05 37.56
C ALA A 51 -7.57 -5.06 38.64
N TRP A 52 -8.57 -5.42 39.45
CA TRP A 52 -9.02 -4.59 40.56
C TRP A 52 -7.90 -4.31 41.57
N LEU A 53 -7.11 -5.33 41.92
CA LEU A 53 -5.94 -5.19 42.79
C LEU A 53 -4.92 -4.22 42.18
N PHE A 54 -4.62 -4.36 40.89
CA PHE A 54 -3.58 -3.60 40.22
C PHE A 54 -3.96 -2.15 39.92
N TYR A 55 -5.25 -1.86 39.70
CA TYR A 55 -5.72 -0.53 39.29
C TYR A 55 -6.48 0.24 40.37
N ILE A 56 -7.07 -0.44 41.36
CA ILE A 56 -7.85 0.19 42.44
C ILE A 56 -7.15 0.02 43.78
N ALA A 57 -6.88 -1.21 44.21
CA ALA A 57 -6.41 -1.47 45.57
C ALA A 57 -4.92 -1.14 45.80
N ALA A 58 -4.07 -1.39 44.80
CA ALA A 58 -2.61 -1.18 44.88
C ALA A 58 -2.01 -0.71 43.54
N PRO A 59 -2.23 0.56 43.13
CA PRO A 59 -1.74 1.13 41.87
C PRO A 59 -0.21 1.19 41.70
N SER A 60 0.55 0.91 42.75
CA SER A 60 2.03 0.87 42.70
C SER A 60 2.60 -0.46 42.19
N LEU A 61 1.78 -1.52 42.11
CA LEU A 61 2.20 -2.84 41.66
C LEU A 61 2.47 -2.93 40.14
N PRO A 62 1.62 -2.41 39.25
CA PRO A 62 1.82 -2.55 37.80
C PRO A 62 3.18 -2.04 37.33
N GLY A 63 3.64 -0.90 37.88
CA GLY A 63 4.95 -0.34 37.52
C GLY A 63 6.13 -1.23 37.93
N LYS A 64 6.02 -1.95 39.06
CA LYS A 64 7.03 -2.91 39.51
C LYS A 64 7.04 -4.17 38.63
N PHE A 65 5.86 -4.67 38.27
CA PHE A 65 5.76 -5.81 37.34
C PHE A 65 6.26 -5.44 35.95
N ALA A 66 5.95 -4.24 35.47
CA ALA A 66 6.45 -3.73 34.20
C ALA A 66 7.97 -3.56 34.18
N SER A 67 8.62 -3.22 35.30
CA SER A 67 10.08 -3.12 35.37
C SER A 67 10.77 -4.49 35.44
N VAL A 68 10.19 -5.45 36.17
CA VAL A 68 10.73 -6.83 36.22
C VAL A 68 10.56 -7.55 34.88
N LEU A 69 9.40 -7.39 34.24
CA LEU A 69 9.06 -7.99 32.94
C LEU A 69 9.25 -7.00 31.79
N ALA A 70 10.23 -6.08 31.88
CA ALA A 70 10.41 -4.97 30.96
C ALA A 70 10.45 -5.37 29.49
N LEU A 71 11.09 -6.51 29.17
CA LEU A 71 11.14 -7.03 27.81
C LEU A 71 9.74 -7.42 27.30
N LEU A 72 9.03 -8.26 28.06
CA LEU A 72 7.69 -8.71 27.68
C LEU A 72 6.70 -7.55 27.60
N HIS A 73 6.76 -6.64 28.58
CA HIS A 73 5.97 -5.42 28.62
C HIS A 73 6.23 -4.54 27.40
N THR A 74 7.50 -4.37 27.01
CA THR A 74 7.87 -3.58 25.83
C THR A 74 7.38 -4.22 24.54
N VAL A 75 7.48 -5.55 24.40
CA VAL A 75 6.94 -6.28 23.24
C VAL A 75 5.43 -6.12 23.14
N LEU A 76 4.71 -6.26 24.25
CA LEU A 76 3.25 -6.07 24.30
C LEU A 76 2.83 -4.63 23.99
N ILE A 77 3.52 -3.63 24.58
CA ILE A 77 3.26 -2.20 24.32
C ILE A 77 3.50 -1.86 22.85
N LYS A 78 4.56 -2.40 22.24
CA LYS A 78 4.84 -2.24 20.81
C LYS A 78 3.95 -3.11 19.92
N LYS A 79 2.91 -3.75 20.45
CA LYS A 79 2.02 -4.65 19.70
C LYS A 79 2.80 -5.67 18.86
N TYR A 80 3.81 -6.29 19.49
CA TYR A 80 4.74 -7.23 18.86
C TYR A 80 5.65 -6.64 17.76
N GLY A 81 5.70 -5.32 17.61
CA GLY A 81 6.50 -4.62 16.59
C GLY A 81 5.89 -4.68 15.19
N ILE A 82 4.65 -5.15 15.05
CA ILE A 82 4.00 -5.34 13.74
C ILE A 82 3.70 -3.98 13.09
N ASP A 83 3.20 -3.02 13.86
CA ASP A 83 2.89 -1.67 13.37
C ASP A 83 4.15 -0.99 12.82
N GLU A 84 5.25 -1.04 13.58
CA GLU A 84 6.53 -0.43 13.17
C GLU A 84 7.13 -1.14 11.96
N LEU A 85 7.06 -2.47 11.91
CA LEU A 85 7.49 -3.24 10.73
C LEU A 85 6.68 -2.82 9.50
N TYR A 86 5.36 -2.71 9.64
CA TYR A 86 4.49 -2.37 8.52
C TYR A 86 4.76 -0.96 8.01
N GLN A 87 4.92 -0.02 8.94
CA GLN A 87 5.20 1.37 8.62
C GLN A 87 6.59 1.55 8.00
N ALA A 88 7.60 0.81 8.46
CA ALA A 88 8.96 0.88 7.92
C ALA A 88 9.05 0.24 6.54
N VAL A 89 8.54 -0.98 6.40
CA VAL A 89 8.70 -1.80 5.18
C VAL A 89 7.72 -1.39 4.09
N PHE A 90 6.41 -1.41 4.38
CA PHE A 90 5.41 -1.17 3.34
C PHE A 90 5.20 0.32 3.10
N ALA A 91 4.92 1.09 4.15
CA ALA A 91 4.67 2.53 3.95
C ALA A 91 5.97 3.30 3.64
N GLY A 92 7.07 2.99 4.34
CA GLY A 92 8.39 3.57 4.09
C GLY A 92 8.94 3.14 2.74
N GLY A 93 8.98 1.83 2.47
CA GLY A 93 9.46 1.27 1.20
C GLY A 93 8.63 1.72 0.01
N GLY A 94 7.29 1.72 0.10
CA GLY A 94 6.41 2.21 -0.95
C GLY A 94 6.67 3.68 -1.32
N ARG A 95 6.83 4.56 -0.32
CA ARG A 95 7.17 5.97 -0.56
C ARG A 95 8.57 6.13 -1.15
N ALA A 96 9.54 5.33 -0.74
CA ALA A 96 10.89 5.36 -1.29
C ALA A 96 10.90 4.93 -2.77
N LEU A 97 10.23 3.81 -3.08
CA LEU A 97 10.07 3.33 -4.45
C LEU A 97 9.33 4.35 -5.33
N GLY A 98 8.22 4.92 -4.85
CA GLY A 98 7.49 5.96 -5.58
C GLY A 98 8.37 7.18 -5.89
N ARG A 99 9.16 7.64 -4.91
CA ARG A 99 10.11 8.74 -5.12
C ARG A 99 11.23 8.40 -6.11
N LEU A 100 11.71 7.15 -6.09
CA LEU A 100 12.72 6.68 -7.04
C LEU A 100 12.16 6.68 -8.46
N LEU A 101 10.97 6.09 -8.66
CA LEU A 101 10.31 6.04 -9.95
C LEU A 101 9.99 7.44 -10.49
N TRP A 102 9.53 8.36 -9.64
CA TRP A 102 9.30 9.76 -10.02
C TRP A 102 10.59 10.46 -10.45
N ARG A 103 11.64 10.42 -9.62
CA ARG A 103 12.88 11.17 -9.90
C ARG A 103 13.65 10.59 -11.08
N VAL A 104 13.73 9.28 -11.18
CA VAL A 104 14.51 8.60 -12.23
C VAL A 104 13.70 8.47 -13.50
N GLY A 105 12.45 8.04 -13.41
CA GLY A 105 11.59 7.85 -14.57
C GLY A 105 11.18 9.17 -15.19
N ASP A 106 10.45 9.99 -14.46
CA ASP A 106 9.83 11.18 -15.04
C ASP A 106 10.85 12.30 -15.24
N VAL A 107 11.45 12.76 -14.15
CA VAL A 107 12.33 13.95 -14.19
C VAL A 107 13.61 13.71 -14.99
N ALA A 108 14.27 12.56 -14.81
CA ALA A 108 15.56 12.32 -15.46
C ALA A 108 15.41 11.81 -16.91
N ILE A 109 14.54 10.82 -17.14
CA ILE A 109 14.40 10.19 -18.47
C ILE A 109 13.43 10.99 -19.35
N ILE A 110 12.20 11.23 -18.89
CA ILE A 110 11.19 11.89 -19.74
C ILE A 110 11.56 13.36 -19.93
N ASP A 111 11.62 14.13 -18.85
CA ASP A 111 11.87 15.58 -18.93
C ASP A 111 13.32 15.87 -19.34
N GLY A 112 14.27 15.20 -18.70
CA GLY A 112 15.70 15.43 -18.91
C GLY A 112 16.17 14.96 -20.29
N PHE A 113 15.92 13.71 -20.64
CA PHE A 113 16.46 13.12 -21.86
C PHE A 113 15.58 13.37 -23.09
N PHE A 114 14.28 13.07 -23.02
CA PHE A 114 13.41 13.20 -24.19
C PHE A 114 13.02 14.66 -24.47
N VAL A 115 12.46 15.36 -23.49
CA VAL A 115 11.95 16.73 -23.71
C VAL A 115 13.08 17.73 -23.88
N ASN A 116 13.96 17.86 -22.88
CA ASN A 116 15.07 18.82 -22.97
C ASN A 116 16.11 18.43 -24.01
N GLY A 117 16.35 17.14 -24.23
CA GLY A 117 17.24 16.67 -25.28
C GLY A 117 16.74 17.02 -26.67
N SER A 118 15.47 16.75 -26.97
CA SER A 118 14.88 17.12 -28.27
C SER A 118 14.85 18.64 -28.48
N ALA A 119 14.50 19.41 -27.45
CA ALA A 119 14.53 20.87 -27.51
C ALA A 119 15.94 21.42 -27.81
N ARG A 120 17.00 20.84 -27.21
CA ARG A 120 18.39 21.21 -27.51
C ARG A 120 18.78 20.89 -28.95
N VAL A 121 18.40 19.71 -29.46
CA VAL A 121 18.69 19.33 -30.85
C VAL A 121 18.02 20.30 -31.81
N VAL A 122 16.74 20.61 -31.62
CA VAL A 122 16.02 21.58 -32.44
C VAL A 122 16.67 22.96 -32.35
N GLY A 123 17.02 23.43 -31.15
CA GLY A 123 17.71 24.71 -30.96
C GLY A 123 19.09 24.78 -31.61
N TRP A 124 19.84 23.67 -31.58
CA TRP A 124 21.13 23.56 -32.27
C TRP A 124 20.96 23.62 -33.78
N CYS A 125 20.02 22.84 -34.33
CA CYS A 125 19.69 22.89 -35.76
C CYS A 125 19.23 24.28 -36.20
N ALA A 126 18.39 24.95 -35.41
CA ALA A 126 17.93 26.32 -35.68
C ALA A 126 19.09 27.32 -35.66
N THR A 127 20.07 27.14 -34.77
CA THR A 127 21.26 28.00 -34.70
C THR A 127 22.16 27.80 -35.91
N LEU A 128 22.36 26.55 -36.36
CA LEU A 128 23.06 26.25 -37.60
C LEU A 128 22.35 26.86 -38.82
N ALA A 129 21.04 26.65 -38.93
CA ALA A 129 20.23 27.18 -40.03
C ALA A 129 20.28 28.72 -40.09
N ARG A 130 20.26 29.39 -38.93
CA ARG A 130 20.37 30.86 -38.85
C ARG A 130 21.71 31.38 -39.37
N ASN A 131 22.80 30.62 -39.23
CA ASN A 131 24.10 31.02 -39.75
C ASN A 131 24.21 30.90 -41.28
N LEU A 132 23.34 30.12 -41.94
CA LEU A 132 23.26 30.07 -43.40
C LEU A 132 22.68 31.37 -43.99
N GLN A 133 21.97 32.15 -43.17
CA GLN A 133 21.41 33.43 -43.56
C GLN A 133 22.44 34.56 -43.38
N THR A 134 23.37 34.67 -44.33
CA THR A 134 24.54 35.59 -44.24
C THR A 134 24.21 37.06 -44.54
N GLY A 135 23.02 37.36 -45.07
CA GLY A 135 22.58 38.72 -45.40
C GLY A 135 23.14 39.28 -46.71
N PHE A 136 24.09 38.60 -47.36
CA PHE A 136 24.64 39.02 -48.65
C PHE A 136 23.76 38.58 -49.83
N ILE A 137 23.41 39.50 -50.72
CA ILE A 137 22.52 39.26 -51.88
C ILE A 137 23.05 38.13 -52.78
N TYR A 138 24.38 38.04 -52.96
CA TYR A 138 25.01 37.03 -53.82
C TYR A 138 24.77 35.59 -53.35
N HIS A 139 24.70 35.36 -52.03
CA HIS A 139 24.42 34.03 -51.47
C HIS A 139 23.00 33.57 -51.80
N TYR A 140 22.02 34.48 -51.75
CA TYR A 140 20.64 34.19 -52.11
C TYR A 140 20.49 33.92 -53.61
N ALA A 141 21.13 34.74 -54.46
CA ALA A 141 21.10 34.53 -55.91
C ALA A 141 21.68 33.17 -56.30
N PHE A 142 22.80 32.78 -55.69
CA PHE A 142 23.41 31.46 -55.89
C PHE A 142 22.47 30.32 -55.45
N ALA A 143 21.86 30.44 -54.26
CA ALA A 143 20.92 29.43 -53.75
C ALA A 143 19.68 29.26 -54.66
N MET A 144 19.15 30.35 -55.23
CA MET A 144 18.01 30.29 -56.16
C MET A 144 18.35 29.55 -57.45
N ILE A 145 19.50 29.87 -58.06
CA ILE A 145 19.94 29.20 -59.30
C ILE A 145 20.14 27.70 -59.04
N LEU A 146 20.81 27.35 -57.93
CA LEU A 146 21.04 25.96 -57.54
C LEU A 146 19.70 25.22 -57.30
N GLY A 147 18.78 25.85 -56.57
CA GLY A 147 17.46 25.27 -56.30
C GLY A 147 16.64 25.02 -57.57
N LEU A 148 16.65 25.95 -58.52
CA LEU A 148 15.99 25.79 -59.82
C LEU A 148 16.62 24.63 -60.61
N LEU A 149 17.95 24.54 -60.63
CA LEU A 149 18.68 23.50 -61.35
C LEU A 149 18.38 22.10 -60.77
N VAL A 150 18.32 21.98 -59.43
CA VAL A 150 17.93 20.74 -58.73
C VAL A 150 16.49 20.35 -59.05
N LEU A 151 15.54 21.29 -58.94
CA LEU A 151 14.13 21.02 -59.24
C LEU A 151 13.93 20.60 -60.70
N MET A 152 14.57 21.29 -61.64
CA MET A 152 14.51 20.94 -63.06
C MET A 152 15.14 19.58 -63.34
N SER A 153 16.28 19.28 -62.73
CA SER A 153 16.94 17.97 -62.88
C SER A 153 16.06 16.86 -62.31
N TRP A 154 15.46 17.07 -61.14
CA TRP A 154 14.54 16.11 -60.53
C TRP A 154 13.33 15.87 -61.44
N PHE A 155 12.65 16.93 -61.91
CA PHE A 155 11.46 16.83 -62.76
C PHE A 155 11.71 16.20 -64.14
N VAL A 156 12.90 16.39 -64.70
CA VAL A 156 13.23 15.85 -66.02
C VAL A 156 13.64 14.37 -65.93
N TRP A 157 14.26 13.97 -64.83
CA TRP A 157 14.76 12.60 -64.66
C TRP A 157 13.81 11.66 -63.91
N PHE A 158 12.91 12.20 -63.08
CA PHE A 158 11.82 11.49 -62.41
C PHE A 158 10.47 12.02 -62.90
#